data_AF-A0AA47M1Q1-F1
#
_entry.id   AF-A0AA47M1Q1-F1
#
_cell.length_a   1.000
_cell.length_b   1.000
_cell.length_c   1.000
_cell.angle_alpha   90.00
_cell.angle_beta   90.00
_cell.angle_gamma   90.00
#
_symmetry.space_group_name_H-M   'P 1'
#
loop_
_entity.id
_entity.type
_entity.pdbx_description
1 polymer ?
#
loop_
_entity_poly.entity_id
_entity_poly.type
_entity_poly.pdbx_seq_one_letter_code
_entity_poly.pdbx_strand_id
1 'polypeptide(L)'
;MGKLMNWEYFLTRFLMVSSSRKWGRAPPAPNDQSPLDLFSIRLQPGHAAAFASDCDLPSTHEMVRSVGMQTTYMGFLDYRKQEVRDLGINPRDCTFNPGVFVADMKEWKKQKITKQLERWMEENYRPHHLTFSPTRQNLYSSAIAGGVATPPMLIVFHDKFTTIDPSWNVRHLGWSPDARYPDSVVDEAKLLHWNGRFKPWKYPGVHLDVWEKWFVPDPTGQFSLLRPKSDG
;
A
#
# COMPACT_ATOMS: atom_id res chain seq x y z
N MET A 1 -24.02 0.16 19.12
CA MET A 1 -22.55 0.11 19.16
C MET A 1 -22.05 0.10 17.72
N GLY A 2 -21.52 1.22 17.25
CA GLY A 2 -21.13 1.40 15.85
C GLY A 2 -20.35 2.70 15.72
N LYS A 3 -19.11 2.71 16.20
CA LYS A 3 -18.17 3.84 16.11
C LYS A 3 -16.72 3.36 16.20
N LEU A 4 -16.33 2.40 15.35
CA LEU A 4 -14.91 2.03 15.23
C LEU A 4 -14.29 2.37 13.87
N MET A 5 -15.08 2.80 12.88
CA MET A 5 -14.48 3.18 11.60
C MET A 5 -15.14 4.40 10.97
N ASN A 6 -14.34 5.45 10.82
CA ASN A 6 -14.56 6.43 9.78
C ASN A 6 -13.88 5.89 8.51
N TRP A 7 -14.67 5.30 7.62
CA TRP A 7 -14.20 4.72 6.35
C TRP A 7 -13.45 5.75 5.47
N GLU A 8 -13.65 7.05 5.68
CA GLU A 8 -12.87 8.09 5.01
C GLU A 8 -11.38 8.02 5.37
N TYR A 9 -11.01 7.57 6.57
CA TYR A 9 -9.60 7.39 6.97
C TYR A 9 -8.92 6.18 6.31
N PHE A 10 -9.71 5.14 5.96
CA PHE A 10 -9.21 4.00 5.20
C PHE A 10 -9.00 4.40 3.74
N LEU A 11 -9.96 5.11 3.13
CA LEU A 11 -9.88 5.55 1.73
C LEU A 11 -8.89 6.70 1.48
N THR A 12 -8.57 7.54 2.47
CA THR A 12 -7.59 8.64 2.28
C THR A 12 -6.14 8.17 2.18
N ARG A 13 -5.84 6.90 2.47
CA ARG A 13 -4.48 6.33 2.37
C ARG A 13 -4.31 5.32 1.24
N PHE A 14 -5.41 4.96 0.56
CA PHE A 14 -5.43 3.94 -0.48
C PHE A 14 -6.12 4.47 -1.72
N LEU A 15 -5.47 4.36 -2.88
CA LEU A 15 -6.14 4.56 -4.16
C LEU A 15 -6.92 3.28 -4.47
N MET A 16 -8.19 3.26 -4.07
CA MET A 16 -9.10 2.16 -4.37
C MET A 16 -9.87 2.46 -5.65
N VAL A 17 -9.67 1.65 -6.69
CA VAL A 17 -10.46 1.74 -7.91
C VAL A 17 -11.59 0.72 -7.85
N SER A 18 -12.82 1.21 -7.74
CA SER A 18 -14.03 0.38 -7.76
C SER A 18 -14.52 0.19 -9.19
N SER A 19 -14.72 -1.06 -9.59
CA SER A 19 -15.21 -1.45 -10.93
C SER A 19 -16.66 -1.03 -11.23
N SER A 20 -17.29 -0.22 -10.36
CA SER A 20 -18.75 0.03 -10.39
C SER A 20 -19.18 1.50 -10.43
N ARG A 21 -18.26 2.48 -10.53
CA ARG A 21 -18.61 3.90 -10.71
C ARG A 21 -17.75 4.62 -11.76
N LYS A 22 -18.40 5.44 -12.60
CA LYS A 22 -17.76 6.37 -13.54
C LYS A 22 -17.33 7.64 -12.78
N TRP A 23 -16.07 8.04 -12.90
CA TRP A 23 -15.54 9.30 -12.37
C TRP A 23 -15.38 10.36 -13.48
N GLY A 24 -15.43 11.64 -13.10
CA GLY A 24 -15.18 12.79 -13.99
C GLY A 24 -13.72 12.86 -14.45
N ARG A 25 -13.50 13.34 -15.69
CA ARG A 25 -12.21 13.30 -16.40
C ARG A 25 -11.22 14.34 -15.87
N ALA A 26 -10.00 13.92 -15.55
CA ALA A 26 -8.81 14.76 -15.68
C ALA A 26 -8.30 14.70 -17.13
N PRO A 27 -7.62 15.74 -17.66
CA PRO A 27 -7.07 15.70 -19.01
C PRO A 27 -5.93 14.65 -19.11
N PRO A 28 -5.86 13.89 -20.22
CA PRO A 28 -4.87 12.82 -20.36
C PRO A 28 -3.47 13.37 -20.63
N ALA A 29 -2.45 12.68 -20.11
CA ALA A 29 -1.05 12.92 -20.45
C ALA A 29 -0.73 12.44 -21.89
N PRO A 30 0.29 12.99 -22.55
CA PRO A 30 0.77 12.44 -23.82
C PRO A 30 1.51 11.11 -23.52
N ASN A 31 0.91 9.98 -23.92
CA ASN A 31 1.27 8.56 -23.65
C ASN A 31 0.51 7.86 -22.49
N ASP A 32 -0.59 8.44 -22.02
CA ASP A 32 -1.33 7.94 -20.85
C ASP A 32 -2.05 6.61 -21.10
N GLN A 33 -1.55 5.52 -20.50
CA GLN A 33 -2.38 4.36 -20.18
C GLN A 33 -3.32 4.76 -19.05
N SER A 34 -4.54 5.13 -19.42
CA SER A 34 -5.47 5.79 -18.51
C SER A 34 -5.79 4.94 -17.27
N PRO A 35 -6.27 5.55 -16.16
CA PRO A 35 -6.86 4.83 -15.03
C PRO A 35 -7.97 3.82 -15.40
N LEU A 36 -8.50 3.88 -16.64
CA LEU A 36 -9.43 2.89 -17.19
C LEU A 36 -8.78 1.51 -17.37
N ASP A 37 -7.47 1.45 -17.60
CA ASP A 37 -6.76 0.18 -17.79
C ASP A 37 -6.70 -0.61 -16.48
N LEU A 38 -6.44 0.08 -15.35
CA LEU A 38 -6.52 -0.52 -14.01
C LEU A 38 -7.95 -0.99 -13.69
N PHE A 39 -8.96 -0.22 -14.09
CA PHE A 39 -10.37 -0.60 -13.94
C PHE A 39 -10.75 -1.84 -14.78
N SER A 40 -10.10 -2.04 -15.93
CA SER A 40 -10.40 -3.13 -16.85
C SER A 40 -9.81 -4.49 -16.44
N ILE A 41 -8.98 -4.51 -15.38
CA ILE A 41 -8.38 -5.74 -14.87
C ILE A 41 -9.45 -6.73 -14.45
N ARG A 42 -9.39 -7.93 -15.03
CA ARG A 42 -10.26 -9.04 -14.67
C ARG A 42 -9.67 -9.81 -13.51
N LEU A 43 -10.42 -9.89 -12.42
CA LEU A 43 -10.04 -10.68 -11.26
C LEU A 43 -10.25 -12.17 -11.57
N GLN A 44 -9.38 -13.02 -11.03
CA GLN A 44 -9.57 -14.46 -11.08
C GLN A 44 -10.87 -14.86 -10.37
N PRO A 45 -11.53 -15.96 -10.80
CA PRO A 45 -12.76 -16.41 -10.18
C PRO A 45 -12.62 -16.60 -8.66
N GLY A 46 -13.51 -15.97 -7.90
CA GLY A 46 -13.49 -16.05 -6.43
C GLY A 46 -12.53 -15.09 -5.74
N HIS A 47 -11.74 -14.29 -6.47
CA HIS A 47 -10.94 -13.22 -5.88
C HIS A 47 -11.77 -11.95 -5.76
N ALA A 48 -11.74 -11.31 -4.58
CA ALA A 48 -12.44 -10.06 -4.33
C ALA A 48 -11.55 -8.82 -4.57
N ALA A 49 -10.24 -9.00 -4.70
CA ALA A 49 -9.30 -7.91 -4.92
C ALA A 49 -8.10 -8.34 -5.79
N ALA A 50 -7.41 -7.33 -6.33
CA ALA A 50 -6.18 -7.47 -7.07
C ALA A 50 -5.12 -6.49 -6.58
N PHE A 51 -3.88 -6.95 -6.39
CA PHE A 51 -2.78 -6.18 -5.81
C PHE A 51 -1.48 -6.39 -6.57
N ALA A 52 -0.58 -5.41 -6.51
CA ALA A 52 0.79 -5.56 -6.97
C ALA A 52 1.63 -6.23 -5.89
N SER A 53 2.36 -7.29 -6.25
CA SER A 53 3.28 -8.01 -5.37
C SER A 53 4.46 -7.12 -4.97
N ASP A 54 4.89 -7.21 -3.71
CA ASP A 54 6.07 -6.48 -3.22
C ASP A 54 7.39 -7.08 -3.70
N CYS A 55 7.39 -8.34 -4.14
CA CYS A 55 8.59 -9.05 -4.59
C CYS A 55 8.89 -8.88 -6.09
N ASP A 56 7.95 -8.33 -6.85
CA ASP A 56 8.05 -8.24 -8.31
C ASP A 56 8.72 -6.93 -8.76
N LEU A 57 9.01 -6.01 -7.82
CA LEU A 57 9.71 -4.76 -8.10
C LEU A 57 11.23 -4.97 -8.17
N PRO A 58 11.93 -4.25 -9.07
CA PRO A 58 13.38 -4.31 -9.15
C PRO A 58 14.03 -3.91 -7.81
N SER A 59 14.91 -4.75 -7.28
CA SER A 59 15.66 -4.40 -6.07
C SER A 59 16.71 -3.34 -6.39
N THR A 60 16.62 -2.14 -5.81
CA THR A 60 17.76 -1.21 -5.82
C THR A 60 18.74 -1.60 -4.71
N HIS A 61 20.04 -1.38 -4.92
CA HIS A 61 21.12 -1.85 -4.04
C HIS A 61 20.98 -1.39 -2.57
N GLU A 62 20.26 -0.29 -2.34
CA GLU A 62 19.97 0.27 -1.01
C GLU A 62 18.64 -0.24 -0.42
N MET A 63 17.65 -0.58 -1.24
CA MET A 63 16.41 -1.25 -0.82
C MET A 63 16.69 -2.61 -0.15
N VAL A 64 17.72 -3.34 -0.59
CA VAL A 64 18.03 -4.69 -0.07
C VAL A 64 18.40 -4.69 1.43
N ARG A 65 19.05 -3.63 1.94
CA ARG A 65 19.52 -3.58 3.33
C ARG A 65 18.48 -3.07 4.34
N SER A 66 17.52 -2.26 3.90
CA SER A 66 16.52 -1.63 4.79
C SER A 66 15.08 -2.09 4.55
N VAL A 67 14.78 -2.66 3.39
CA VAL A 67 13.41 -3.02 2.94
C VAL A 67 13.21 -4.53 2.79
N GLY A 68 14.27 -5.34 2.74
CA GLY A 68 14.17 -6.79 2.52
C GLY A 68 13.32 -7.56 3.55
N MET A 69 13.14 -7.03 4.77
CA MET A 69 12.22 -7.60 5.76
C MET A 69 10.75 -7.22 5.54
N GLN A 70 10.43 -6.30 4.64
CA GLN A 70 9.10 -5.68 4.49
C GLN A 70 8.41 -5.98 3.17
N THR A 71 8.99 -6.89 2.40
CA THR A 71 8.37 -7.48 1.20
C THR A 71 7.85 -8.89 1.50
N THR A 72 8.03 -9.38 2.72
CA THR A 72 7.54 -10.68 3.18
C THR A 72 6.71 -10.57 4.45
N TYR A 73 5.90 -11.59 4.73
CA TYR A 73 4.99 -11.59 5.89
C TYR A 73 5.71 -11.43 7.24
N MET A 74 6.98 -11.86 7.34
CA MET A 74 7.83 -11.64 8.52
C MET A 74 7.93 -10.15 8.95
N GLY A 75 7.83 -9.22 7.99
CA GLY A 75 7.87 -7.78 8.27
C GLY A 75 6.63 -7.22 8.93
N PHE A 76 5.49 -7.90 8.77
CA PHE A 76 4.17 -7.38 9.13
C PHE A 76 3.54 -8.13 10.30
N LEU A 77 3.81 -9.42 10.45
CA LEU A 77 3.19 -10.27 11.48
C LEU A 77 4.21 -10.69 12.56
N ASP A 78 3.78 -10.71 13.82
CA ASP A 78 4.60 -11.15 14.93
C ASP A 78 4.49 -12.68 15.11
N TYR A 79 5.38 -13.43 14.44
CA TYR A 79 5.44 -14.90 14.49
C TYR A 79 5.79 -15.49 15.87
N ARG A 80 6.12 -14.65 16.86
CA ARG A 80 6.24 -15.09 18.25
C ARG A 80 4.86 -15.38 18.87
N LYS A 81 3.78 -14.81 18.31
CA LYS A 81 2.39 -15.00 18.75
C LYS A 81 1.82 -16.31 18.19
N GLN A 82 1.10 -17.06 19.01
CA GLN A 82 0.51 -18.33 18.60
C GLN A 82 -0.57 -18.10 17.54
N GLU A 83 -1.36 -17.05 17.70
CA GLU A 83 -2.44 -16.66 16.79
C GLU A 83 -1.93 -16.37 15.37
N VAL A 84 -0.69 -15.85 15.24
CA VAL A 84 -0.04 -15.65 13.94
C VAL A 84 0.46 -16.98 13.36
N ARG A 85 1.01 -17.88 14.20
CA ARG A 85 1.44 -19.21 13.74
C ARG A 85 0.27 -20.07 13.28
N ASP A 86 -0.88 -19.96 13.94
CA ASP A 86 -2.10 -20.70 13.62
C ASP A 86 -2.71 -20.31 12.27
N LEU A 87 -2.32 -19.15 11.71
CA LEU A 87 -2.69 -18.77 10.34
C LEU A 87 -2.06 -19.68 9.28
N GLY A 88 -0.94 -20.36 9.60
CA GLY A 88 -0.23 -21.21 8.65
C GLY A 88 0.46 -20.45 7.50
N ILE A 89 0.55 -19.12 7.57
CA ILE A 89 1.19 -18.28 6.56
C ILE A 89 2.71 -18.36 6.74
N ASN A 90 3.45 -18.69 5.67
CA ASN A 90 4.90 -18.79 5.76
C ASN A 90 5.53 -17.39 5.85
N PRO A 91 6.41 -17.10 6.84
CA PRO A 91 7.02 -15.79 7.02
C PRO A 91 7.85 -15.29 5.83
N ARG A 92 8.26 -16.21 4.94
CA ARG A 92 9.02 -15.91 3.73
C ARG A 92 8.15 -15.64 2.51
N ASP A 93 6.84 -15.85 2.59
CA ASP A 93 5.94 -15.57 1.48
C ASP A 93 5.95 -14.07 1.18
N CYS A 94 5.87 -13.74 -0.11
CA CYS A 94 5.81 -12.37 -0.59
C CYS A 94 4.49 -11.71 -0.20
N THR A 95 4.57 -10.43 0.17
CA THR A 95 3.41 -9.61 0.47
C THR A 95 2.97 -8.81 -0.74
N PHE A 96 1.92 -8.02 -0.57
CA PHE A 96 1.53 -6.97 -1.48
C PHE A 96 1.37 -5.66 -0.71
N ASN A 97 1.49 -4.54 -1.41
CA ASN A 97 1.18 -3.24 -0.83
C ASN A 97 -0.25 -2.81 -1.17
N PRO A 98 -1.14 -2.59 -0.18
CA PRO A 98 -2.53 -2.19 -0.43
C PRO A 98 -2.70 -0.72 -0.86
N GLY A 99 -1.60 0.03 -1.02
CA GLY A 99 -1.56 1.43 -1.47
C GLY A 99 -2.44 1.72 -2.68
N VAL A 100 -2.45 0.78 -3.64
CA VAL A 100 -3.26 0.79 -4.85
C VAL A 100 -3.79 -0.61 -5.06
N PHE A 101 -5.09 -0.75 -5.28
CA PHE A 101 -5.70 -2.05 -5.56
C PHE A 101 -7.02 -1.92 -6.30
N VAL A 102 -7.41 -3.01 -6.97
CA VAL A 102 -8.71 -3.17 -7.61
C VAL A 102 -9.57 -4.05 -6.74
N ALA A 103 -10.85 -3.70 -6.56
CA ALA A 103 -11.79 -4.51 -5.81
C ALA A 103 -13.05 -4.82 -6.62
N ASP A 104 -13.46 -6.09 -6.62
CA ASP A 104 -14.80 -6.48 -7.01
C ASP A 104 -15.73 -6.32 -5.82
N MET A 105 -16.55 -5.27 -5.85
CA MET A 105 -17.46 -4.95 -4.74
C MET A 105 -18.56 -5.99 -4.53
N LYS A 106 -18.95 -6.75 -5.56
CA LYS A 106 -19.94 -7.83 -5.42
C LYS A 106 -19.32 -9.00 -4.67
N GLU A 107 -18.13 -9.42 -5.08
CA GLU A 107 -17.43 -10.52 -4.41
C GLU A 107 -16.98 -10.12 -2.99
N TRP A 108 -16.51 -8.87 -2.81
CA TRP A 108 -16.17 -8.30 -1.51
C TRP A 108 -17.35 -8.37 -0.52
N LYS A 109 -18.55 -7.98 -0.97
CA LYS A 109 -19.77 -8.05 -0.15
C LYS A 109 -20.18 -9.50 0.11
N LYS A 110 -20.15 -10.37 -0.90
CA LYS A 110 -20.51 -11.79 -0.82
C LYS A 110 -19.63 -12.53 0.19
N GLN A 111 -18.32 -12.29 0.16
CA GLN A 111 -17.34 -12.88 1.09
C GLN A 111 -17.27 -12.16 2.45
N LYS A 112 -18.01 -11.06 2.62
CA LYS A 112 -18.01 -10.25 3.85
C LYS A 112 -16.61 -9.77 4.25
N ILE A 113 -15.78 -9.41 3.28
CA ILE A 113 -14.37 -9.04 3.48
C ILE A 113 -14.21 -7.95 4.54
N THR A 114 -15.04 -6.90 4.49
CA THR A 114 -15.07 -5.84 5.50
C THR A 114 -15.12 -6.38 6.94
N LYS A 115 -16.00 -7.36 7.21
CA LYS A 115 -16.14 -7.93 8.57
C LYS A 115 -14.90 -8.73 8.98
N GLN A 116 -14.24 -9.37 8.01
CA GLN A 116 -13.01 -10.11 8.26
C GLN A 116 -11.87 -9.15 8.61
N LEU A 117 -11.74 -8.03 7.87
CA LEU A 117 -10.76 -6.98 8.15
C LEU A 117 -11.00 -6.35 9.52
N GLU A 118 -12.25 -5.98 9.83
CA GLU A 118 -12.64 -5.44 11.15
C GLU A 118 -12.28 -6.40 12.29
N ARG A 119 -12.58 -7.70 12.13
CA ARG A 119 -12.16 -8.72 13.10
C ARG A 119 -10.66 -8.70 13.32
N TRP A 120 -9.83 -8.74 12.27
CA TRP A 120 -8.38 -8.74 12.43
C TRP A 120 -7.84 -7.45 13.04
N MET A 121 -8.46 -6.30 12.75
CA MET A 121 -8.14 -5.06 13.45
C MET A 121 -8.46 -5.18 14.95
N GLU A 122 -9.62 -5.70 15.32
CA GLU A 122 -10.01 -5.90 16.72
C GLU A 122 -9.09 -6.90 17.46
N GLU A 123 -8.75 -8.03 16.83
CA GLU A 123 -7.85 -9.05 17.42
C GLU A 123 -6.48 -8.48 17.75
N ASN A 124 -5.94 -7.58 16.94
CA ASN A 124 -4.65 -6.95 17.21
C ASN A 124 -4.67 -6.08 18.50
N TYR A 125 -5.80 -5.46 18.81
CA TYR A 125 -5.95 -4.59 19.99
C TYR A 125 -6.63 -5.28 21.18
N ARG A 126 -6.99 -6.55 21.04
CA ARG A 126 -7.80 -7.24 22.04
C ARG A 126 -7.03 -7.31 23.37
N PRO A 127 -7.67 -6.89 24.48
CA PRO A 127 -7.05 -6.92 25.80
C PRO A 127 -6.68 -8.34 26.22
N HIS A 128 -5.51 -8.44 26.82
CA HIS A 128 -4.93 -9.67 27.37
C HIS A 128 -5.91 -10.45 28.28
N HIS A 129 -6.67 -9.76 29.15
CA HIS A 129 -7.62 -10.40 30.07
C HIS A 129 -8.83 -11.06 29.39
N LEU A 130 -9.08 -10.78 28.11
CA LEU A 130 -10.15 -11.43 27.32
C LEU A 130 -9.61 -12.61 26.49
N THR A 131 -8.34 -12.96 26.66
CA THR A 131 -7.63 -13.97 25.88
C THR A 131 -6.88 -14.92 26.80
N PHE A 132 -6.66 -16.16 26.36
CA PHE A 132 -5.79 -17.10 27.09
C PHE A 132 -4.28 -16.83 26.87
N SER A 133 -3.92 -15.92 25.96
CA SER A 133 -2.53 -15.46 25.77
C SER A 133 -2.05 -14.74 27.02
N PRO A 134 -0.79 -14.84 27.49
CA PRO A 134 -0.21 -14.12 28.64
C PRO A 134 0.27 -12.68 28.32
N THR A 135 0.12 -12.22 27.08
CA THR A 135 0.58 -10.88 26.64
C THR A 135 -0.50 -10.13 25.85
N ARG A 136 -0.40 -8.80 25.72
CA ARG A 136 -1.24 -8.05 24.75
C ARG A 136 -1.06 -8.68 23.36
N GLN A 137 -2.17 -8.85 22.64
CA GLN A 137 -2.15 -9.64 21.42
C GLN A 137 -1.23 -9.03 20.36
N ASN A 138 -1.27 -7.71 20.11
CA ASN A 138 -0.30 -6.96 19.28
C ASN A 138 0.29 -7.85 18.18
N LEU A 139 -0.60 -8.39 17.35
CA LEU A 139 -0.31 -9.45 16.38
C LEU A 139 0.61 -8.96 15.26
N TYR A 140 0.69 -7.64 15.09
CA TYR A 140 1.46 -7.00 14.04
C TYR A 140 2.83 -6.57 14.54
N SER A 141 3.81 -6.68 13.66
CA SER A 141 5.19 -6.28 13.94
C SER A 141 5.24 -4.79 14.30
N SER A 142 6.05 -4.46 15.31
CA SER A 142 6.33 -3.07 15.72
C SER A 142 7.07 -2.26 14.65
N ALA A 143 7.60 -2.92 13.62
CA ALA A 143 8.31 -2.28 12.51
C ALA A 143 7.38 -1.54 11.53
N ILE A 144 6.05 -1.68 11.67
CA ILE A 144 4.95 -1.05 10.88
C ILE A 144 5.40 -0.38 9.58
N ALA A 145 5.95 -1.16 8.66
CA ALA A 145 6.00 -0.78 7.27
C ALA A 145 4.55 -0.84 6.76
N GLY A 146 4.01 0.23 6.17
CA GLY A 146 2.68 0.18 5.54
C GLY A 146 1.46 0.43 6.44
N GLY A 147 1.65 0.77 7.72
CA GLY A 147 0.55 1.22 8.60
C GLY A 147 -0.37 0.11 9.13
N VAL A 148 -1.29 0.49 10.03
CA VAL A 148 -2.18 -0.42 10.80
C VAL A 148 -3.12 -1.25 9.90
N ALA A 149 -3.44 -0.74 8.71
CA ALA A 149 -4.39 -1.37 7.79
C ALA A 149 -3.78 -2.47 6.91
N THR A 150 -2.44 -2.53 6.76
CA THR A 150 -1.80 -3.50 5.87
C THR A 150 -1.86 -4.93 6.40
N PRO A 151 -1.51 -5.22 7.67
CA PRO A 151 -1.54 -6.61 8.16
C PRO A 151 -2.92 -7.29 8.09
N PRO A 152 -4.06 -6.65 8.44
CA PRO A 152 -5.39 -7.24 8.22
C PRO A 152 -5.65 -7.63 6.75
N MET A 153 -5.24 -6.77 5.81
CA MET A 153 -5.40 -7.04 4.37
C MET A 153 -4.55 -8.24 3.95
N LEU A 154 -3.29 -8.30 4.38
CA LEU A 154 -2.38 -9.42 4.09
C LEU A 154 -2.93 -10.74 4.62
N ILE A 155 -3.57 -10.75 5.80
CA ILE A 155 -4.17 -11.98 6.36
C ILE A 155 -5.43 -12.38 5.58
N VAL A 156 -6.34 -11.44 5.32
CA VAL A 156 -7.63 -11.75 4.67
C VAL A 156 -7.44 -12.19 3.22
N PHE A 157 -6.45 -11.64 2.53
CA PHE A 157 -6.19 -11.91 1.11
C PHE A 157 -5.03 -12.88 0.85
N HIS A 158 -4.41 -13.47 1.88
CA HIS A 158 -3.37 -14.50 1.68
C HIS A 158 -3.89 -15.60 0.74
N ASP A 159 -3.15 -15.83 -0.36
CA ASP A 159 -3.48 -16.73 -1.48
C ASP A 159 -4.85 -16.52 -2.15
N LYS A 160 -5.49 -15.35 -1.96
CA LYS A 160 -6.86 -15.05 -2.43
C LYS A 160 -6.97 -13.72 -3.15
N PHE A 161 -5.96 -13.37 -3.93
CA PHE A 161 -5.93 -12.15 -4.71
C PHE A 161 -5.38 -12.36 -6.12
N THR A 162 -5.77 -11.47 -7.02
CA THR A 162 -5.23 -11.45 -8.39
C THR A 162 -4.00 -10.55 -8.42
N THR A 163 -2.89 -11.03 -8.96
CA THR A 163 -1.69 -10.17 -9.12
C THR A 163 -1.92 -9.19 -10.27
N ILE A 164 -1.55 -7.92 -10.07
CA ILE A 164 -1.49 -6.91 -11.14
C ILE A 164 -0.04 -6.53 -11.41
N ASP A 165 0.19 -5.97 -12.59
CA ASP A 165 1.52 -5.50 -13.02
C ASP A 165 2.13 -4.52 -11.98
N PRO A 166 3.39 -4.74 -11.55
CA PRO A 166 4.04 -3.91 -10.53
C PRO A 166 4.22 -2.44 -10.94
N SER A 167 4.16 -2.10 -12.22
CA SER A 167 4.17 -0.71 -12.71
C SER A 167 2.99 0.12 -12.17
N TRP A 168 1.89 -0.52 -11.73
CA TRP A 168 0.76 0.14 -11.08
C TRP A 168 1.02 0.51 -9.61
N ASN A 169 2.17 0.15 -9.04
CA ASN A 169 2.53 0.53 -7.67
C ASN A 169 4.05 0.54 -7.46
N VAL A 170 4.79 1.36 -8.24
CA VAL A 170 6.23 1.56 -8.04
C VAL A 170 6.47 2.33 -6.76
N ARG A 171 6.67 1.57 -5.68
CA ARG A 171 6.66 2.06 -4.29
C ARG A 171 8.05 2.14 -3.68
N HIS A 172 8.11 2.56 -2.42
CA HIS A 172 9.29 2.83 -1.60
C HIS A 172 10.03 4.14 -1.88
N LEU A 173 9.51 4.97 -2.78
CA LEU A 173 10.13 6.27 -3.10
C LEU A 173 10.21 7.23 -1.91
N GLY A 174 9.44 7.00 -0.83
CA GLY A 174 9.46 7.83 0.37
C GLY A 174 10.20 7.22 1.57
N TRP A 175 10.91 6.11 1.39
CA TRP A 175 11.56 5.37 2.49
C TRP A 175 12.87 5.99 2.94
N SER A 176 13.70 6.38 1.98
CA SER A 176 15.01 7.01 2.19
C SER A 176 15.13 8.18 1.21
N PRO A 177 15.89 9.24 1.52
CA PRO A 177 16.27 10.24 0.54
C PRO A 177 17.06 9.66 -0.65
N ASP A 178 17.57 8.44 -0.52
CA ASP A 178 18.40 7.76 -1.53
C ASP A 178 17.66 6.59 -2.23
N ALA A 179 16.39 6.33 -1.88
CA ALA A 179 15.58 5.22 -2.41
C ALA A 179 15.13 5.46 -3.87
N ARG A 180 16.09 5.53 -4.80
CA ARG A 180 15.90 5.90 -6.20
C ARG A 180 15.88 4.67 -7.11
N TYR A 181 14.83 4.51 -7.91
CA TYR A 181 14.83 3.58 -9.05
C TYR A 181 15.58 4.17 -10.26
N PRO A 182 16.13 3.34 -11.16
CA PRO A 182 16.59 3.79 -12.46
C PRO A 182 15.48 4.52 -13.22
N ASP A 183 15.85 5.53 -13.99
CA ASP A 183 14.89 6.38 -14.72
C ASP A 183 14.03 5.55 -15.69
N SER A 184 14.57 4.47 -16.29
CA SER A 184 13.80 3.54 -17.13
C SER A 184 12.61 2.89 -16.40
N VAL A 185 12.77 2.56 -15.12
CA VAL A 185 11.67 2.00 -14.30
C VAL A 185 10.63 3.08 -13.98
N VAL A 186 11.07 4.32 -13.81
CA VAL A 186 10.19 5.47 -13.52
C VAL A 186 9.38 5.86 -14.74
N ASP A 187 10.00 5.83 -15.92
CA ASP A 187 9.35 6.15 -17.19
C ASP A 187 8.30 5.11 -17.59
N GLU A 188 8.53 3.83 -17.24
CA GLU A 188 7.57 2.73 -17.45
C GLU A 188 6.50 2.65 -16.34
N ALA A 189 6.68 3.38 -15.24
CA ALA A 189 5.74 3.35 -14.12
C ALA A 189 4.40 3.98 -14.52
N LYS A 190 3.31 3.27 -14.22
CA LYS A 190 1.94 3.78 -14.35
C LYS A 190 1.53 4.57 -13.11
N LEU A 191 2.11 4.22 -11.96
CA LEU A 191 1.90 4.92 -10.70
C LEU A 191 3.15 4.85 -9.83
N LEU A 192 3.62 6.02 -9.41
CA LEU A 192 4.72 6.21 -8.48
C LEU A 192 4.19 6.46 -7.07
N HIS A 193 4.70 5.72 -6.09
CA HIS A 193 4.22 5.76 -4.72
C HIS A 193 5.33 6.11 -3.71
N TRP A 194 5.34 7.37 -3.29
CA TRP A 194 6.19 7.87 -2.19
C TRP A 194 5.64 7.49 -0.81
N ASN A 195 5.42 6.20 -0.55
CA ASN A 195 5.09 5.72 0.80
C ASN A 195 6.30 5.88 1.72
N GLY A 196 6.09 6.43 2.91
CA GLY A 196 7.16 6.70 3.89
C GLY A 196 7.23 8.16 4.30
N ARG A 197 8.35 8.52 4.94
CA ARG A 197 8.59 9.83 5.57
C ARG A 197 9.01 10.91 4.57
N PHE A 198 9.78 10.53 3.55
CA PHE A 198 10.35 11.46 2.58
C PHE A 198 9.34 11.69 1.45
N LYS A 199 8.69 12.85 1.48
CA LYS A 199 7.63 13.19 0.53
C LYS A 199 8.17 14.08 -0.57
N PRO A 200 7.70 13.95 -1.82
CA PRO A 200 8.26 14.71 -2.93
C PRO A 200 8.00 16.22 -2.79
N TRP A 201 6.95 16.65 -2.09
CA TRP A 201 6.72 18.07 -1.76
C TRP A 201 7.59 18.61 -0.60
N LYS A 202 8.51 17.79 -0.07
CA LYS A 202 9.50 18.17 0.94
C LYS A 202 10.90 17.84 0.44
N TYR A 203 11.91 18.33 1.15
CA TYR A 203 13.31 17.97 0.93
C TYR A 203 13.89 17.36 2.22
N PRO A 204 14.74 16.32 2.14
CA PRO A 204 15.14 15.59 0.94
C PRO A 204 14.06 14.62 0.41
N GLY A 205 14.17 14.24 -0.86
CA GLY A 205 13.31 13.25 -1.52
C GLY A 205 13.83 12.87 -2.91
N VAL A 206 13.34 11.76 -3.46
CA VAL A 206 13.75 11.22 -4.77
C VAL A 206 12.74 11.56 -5.87
N HIS A 207 13.22 11.62 -7.11
CA HIS A 207 12.39 11.86 -8.31
C HIS A 207 11.49 13.09 -8.19
N LEU A 208 12.04 14.16 -7.58
CA LEU A 208 11.33 15.41 -7.31
C LEU A 208 10.89 16.09 -8.61
N ASP A 209 11.77 16.06 -9.61
CA ASP A 209 11.57 16.57 -10.96
C ASP A 209 10.38 15.90 -11.67
N VAL A 210 10.16 14.61 -11.43
CA VAL A 210 9.02 13.87 -12.00
C VAL A 210 7.71 14.29 -11.33
N TRP A 211 7.71 14.40 -10.00
CA TRP A 211 6.52 14.81 -9.26
C TRP A 211 6.13 16.27 -9.52
N GLU A 212 7.10 17.16 -9.62
CA GLU A 212 6.89 18.60 -9.82
C GLU A 212 6.22 18.96 -11.15
N LYS A 213 6.37 18.12 -12.19
CA LYS A 213 5.62 18.28 -13.46
C LYS A 213 4.11 18.37 -13.26
N TRP A 214 3.60 17.77 -12.18
CA TRP A 214 2.18 17.72 -11.84
C TRP A 214 1.80 18.59 -10.65
N PHE A 215 2.75 19.32 -10.07
CA PHE A 215 2.49 20.17 -8.91
C PHE A 215 1.68 21.40 -9.32
N VAL A 216 0.54 21.60 -8.66
CA VAL A 216 -0.26 22.82 -8.79
C VAL A 216 0.11 23.75 -7.64
N PRO A 217 0.61 24.97 -7.90
CA PRO A 217 0.94 25.93 -6.85
C PRO A 217 -0.26 26.25 -5.97
N ASP A 218 -0.02 26.43 -4.67
CA ASP A 218 -1.06 26.83 -3.72
C ASP A 218 -1.54 28.25 -4.05
N PRO A 219 -2.82 28.45 -4.41
CA PRO A 219 -3.34 29.77 -4.76
C PRO A 219 -3.36 30.75 -3.58
N THR A 220 -3.26 30.26 -2.34
CA THR A 220 -3.19 31.10 -1.13
C THR A 220 -1.78 31.54 -0.78
N GLY A 221 -0.76 30.94 -1.39
CA GLY A 221 0.65 31.20 -1.11
C GLY A 221 1.14 30.76 0.28
N GLN A 222 0.32 30.03 1.05
CA GLN A 222 0.70 29.51 2.37
C GLN A 222 1.70 28.36 2.27
N PHE A 223 1.64 27.62 1.17
CA PHE A 223 2.57 26.54 0.87
C PHE A 223 3.49 26.90 -0.29
N SER A 224 4.79 26.70 -0.08
CA SER A 224 5.82 26.79 -1.12
C SER A 224 6.74 25.58 -1.05
N LEU A 225 7.25 25.16 -2.21
CA LEU A 225 8.23 24.09 -2.27
C LEU A 225 9.58 24.61 -1.77
N LEU A 226 10.11 23.96 -0.74
CA LEU A 226 11.47 24.21 -0.27
C LEU A 226 12.41 23.28 -1.02
N ARG A 227 13.28 23.85 -1.86
CA ARG A 227 14.31 23.15 -2.62
C ARG A 227 15.69 23.70 -2.31
N PRO A 228 16.74 22.87 -2.37
CA PRO A 228 18.11 23.39 -2.44
C PRO A 228 18.19 24.37 -3.60
N LYS A 229 18.93 25.46 -3.42
CA LYS A 229 19.30 26.30 -4.57
C LYS A 229 20.11 25.41 -5.50
N SER A 230 19.72 25.34 -6.76
CA SER A 230 20.59 24.82 -7.80
C SER A 230 21.85 25.68 -7.79
N ASP A 231 22.98 25.09 -7.41
CA ASP A 231 24.28 25.71 -7.62
C ASP A 231 24.40 25.93 -9.13
N GLY A 232 24.44 27.21 -9.52
CA GLY A 232 24.46 27.64 -10.92
C GLY A 232 25.79 27.37 -11.61
#